data_AF-A0A0F9C0T5-F1
#
_entry.id   AF-A0A0F9C0T5-F1
#
_cell.length_a   1.000
_cell.length_b   1.000
_cell.length_c   1.000
_cell.angle_alpha   90.00
_cell.angle_beta   90.00
_cell.angle_gamma   90.00
#
_symmetry.space_group_name_H-M   'P 1'
#
loop_
_entity.id
_entity.type
_entity.pdbx_description
1 polymer ?
#
loop_
_entity_poly.entity_id
_entity_poly.type
_entity_poly.pdbx_seq_one_letter_code
_entity_poly.pdbx_strand_id
1 'polypeptide(L)'
;MKNFNPLLNETFVFRPLNVPVEGMIVTPSDFIPRHGLLRYADGNWIPDDGKPDLAFLEGVIAYGVSLPHSANILWQWEDIDLSRSFLPDEDLRRHHARGWHYQTINNTHWQDYRWGSFGKSRDEHPNEIAHKSAMDKCCSLHHLANGRGADLTIDNEWTRRGFLWIKSTMQPIKPPENPTCFLCLDNGKGHLLDALNLKKSSLEGEIEYSWEHHNKAEIDAIDSKDTAEIAEGQLKDIEEQIQALPEGEK
;
A
#
# COMPACT_ATOMS: atom_id res chain seq x y z
N MET A 1 3.69 13.18 -25.36
CA MET A 1 2.91 12.01 -25.80
C MET A 1 1.95 11.64 -24.69
N LYS A 2 0.70 11.28 -24.97
CA LYS A 2 -0.22 10.81 -23.92
C LYS A 2 0.29 9.45 -23.45
N ASN A 3 0.86 9.42 -22.25
CA ASN A 3 1.39 8.22 -21.63
C ASN A 3 0.23 7.32 -21.28
N PHE A 4 -0.03 6.34 -22.14
CA PHE A 4 -1.18 5.46 -22.04
C PHE A 4 -0.71 4.07 -21.62
N ASN A 5 -1.27 3.54 -20.54
CA ASN A 5 -0.98 2.19 -20.09
C ASN A 5 -1.65 1.19 -21.03
N PRO A 6 -0.90 0.39 -21.83
CA PRO A 6 -1.50 -0.55 -22.77
C PRO A 6 -2.44 -1.55 -22.07
N LEU A 7 -2.22 -1.86 -20.79
CA LEU A 7 -3.08 -2.76 -20.04
C LEU A 7 -4.47 -2.19 -19.75
N LEU A 8 -4.64 -0.86 -19.77
CA LEU A 8 -5.96 -0.22 -19.64
C LEU A 8 -6.80 -0.22 -20.92
N ASN A 9 -6.19 -0.49 -22.08
CA ASN A 9 -6.95 -0.68 -23.32
C ASN A 9 -7.52 -2.09 -23.41
N GLU A 10 -7.04 -3.00 -22.57
CA GLU A 10 -7.42 -4.39 -22.62
C GLU A 10 -8.41 -4.71 -21.51
N THR A 11 -9.38 -5.55 -21.84
CA THR A 11 -10.27 -6.13 -20.85
C THR A 11 -9.79 -7.55 -20.55
N PHE A 12 -9.73 -7.91 -19.28
CA PHE A 12 -9.27 -9.23 -18.85
C PHE A 12 -10.42 -10.11 -18.41
N VAL A 13 -10.34 -11.41 -18.65
CA VAL A 13 -11.35 -12.39 -18.21
C VAL A 13 -10.66 -13.53 -17.49
N PHE A 14 -11.33 -14.13 -16.51
CA PHE A 14 -10.93 -15.41 -15.96
C PHE A 14 -11.37 -16.53 -16.89
N ARG A 15 -10.55 -17.56 -17.03
CA ARG A 15 -10.98 -18.88 -17.48
C ARG A 15 -11.98 -19.48 -16.46
N PRO A 16 -12.92 -20.32 -16.89
CA PRO A 16 -13.78 -21.09 -15.98
C PRO A 16 -13.00 -21.76 -14.85
N LEU A 17 -13.49 -21.59 -13.62
CA LEU A 17 -12.92 -22.15 -12.40
C LEU A 17 -13.28 -23.64 -12.28
N ASN A 18 -12.88 -24.46 -13.25
CA ASN A 18 -13.20 -25.88 -13.27
C ASN A 18 -12.19 -26.72 -12.46
N VAL A 19 -11.27 -26.07 -11.72
CA VAL A 19 -10.22 -26.72 -10.94
C VAL A 19 -10.09 -25.98 -9.60
N PRO A 20 -10.04 -26.68 -8.46
CA PRO A 20 -9.70 -26.06 -7.17
C PRO A 20 -8.34 -25.37 -7.28
N VAL A 21 -8.26 -24.10 -6.92
CA VAL A 21 -7.00 -23.36 -6.87
C VAL A 21 -6.40 -23.53 -5.47
N GLU A 22 -5.38 -24.40 -5.33
CA GLU A 22 -4.57 -24.48 -4.11
C GLU A 22 -4.02 -23.09 -3.75
N GLY A 23 -4.11 -22.69 -2.47
CA GLY A 23 -3.75 -21.33 -2.01
C GLY A 23 -4.97 -20.46 -1.69
N MET A 24 -6.17 -20.86 -2.10
CA MET A 24 -7.43 -20.28 -1.63
C MET A 24 -7.75 -20.82 -0.24
N ILE A 25 -7.53 -20.02 0.80
CA ILE A 25 -8.09 -20.30 2.14
C ILE A 25 -9.60 -20.11 2.03
N VAL A 26 -10.31 -21.16 1.63
CA VAL A 26 -11.74 -21.28 1.88
C VAL A 26 -11.84 -21.57 3.38
N THR A 27 -12.36 -20.63 4.15
CA THR A 27 -12.71 -20.87 5.54
C THR A 27 -13.57 -22.15 5.63
N PRO A 28 -13.41 -22.97 6.69
CA PRO A 28 -14.01 -24.30 6.73
C PRO A 28 -15.52 -24.31 6.44
N SER A 29 -15.87 -25.34 5.68
CA SER A 29 -17.04 -25.61 4.84
C SER A 29 -18.44 -25.60 5.45
N ASP A 30 -18.64 -25.18 6.69
CA ASP A 30 -19.86 -25.58 7.41
C ASP A 30 -20.96 -24.51 7.45
N PHE A 31 -20.74 -23.34 6.84
CA PHE A 31 -21.67 -22.19 6.98
C PHE A 31 -22.13 -21.48 5.70
N ILE A 32 -21.77 -21.92 4.48
CA ILE A 32 -22.17 -21.20 3.25
C ILE A 32 -22.99 -22.09 2.31
N PRO A 33 -24.32 -21.89 2.20
CA PRO A 33 -25.16 -22.64 1.26
C PRO A 33 -25.01 -22.21 -0.22
N ARG A 34 -24.65 -23.18 -1.06
CA ARG A 34 -25.32 -23.70 -2.29
C ARG A 34 -25.86 -22.78 -3.41
N HIS A 35 -25.38 -21.56 -3.63
CA HIS A 35 -25.76 -20.85 -4.88
C HIS A 35 -25.02 -21.35 -6.14
N GLY A 36 -24.06 -22.27 -5.99
CA GLY A 36 -23.18 -22.68 -7.08
C GLY A 36 -22.25 -21.53 -7.48
N LEU A 37 -21.42 -21.77 -8.49
CA LEU A 37 -20.59 -20.73 -9.09
C LEU A 37 -21.47 -19.85 -9.99
N LEU A 38 -21.44 -18.53 -9.79
CA LEU A 38 -22.08 -17.54 -10.67
C LEU A 38 -21.01 -16.79 -11.48
N ARG A 39 -21.36 -16.36 -12.70
CA ARG A 39 -20.50 -15.48 -13.52
C ARG A 39 -21.22 -14.19 -13.95
N TYR A 40 -20.44 -13.15 -14.18
CA TYR A 40 -20.91 -11.82 -14.57
C TYR A 40 -21.00 -11.62 -16.10
N ALA A 41 -22.03 -12.19 -16.70
CA ALA A 41 -22.24 -12.19 -18.15
C ALA A 41 -22.96 -10.93 -18.63
N ASP A 42 -22.26 -10.08 -19.39
CA ASP A 42 -22.83 -8.91 -20.08
C ASP A 42 -23.72 -8.04 -19.15
N GLY A 43 -23.24 -7.80 -17.93
CA GLY A 43 -23.96 -7.00 -16.93
C GLY A 43 -24.89 -7.78 -16.00
N ASN A 44 -25.03 -9.09 -16.19
CA ASN A 44 -25.97 -9.93 -15.45
C ASN A 44 -25.27 -11.08 -14.72
N TRP A 45 -25.81 -11.46 -13.56
CA TRP A 45 -25.35 -12.63 -12.82
C TRP A 45 -26.13 -13.87 -13.23
N ILE A 46 -25.44 -14.84 -13.82
CA ILE A 46 -26.04 -16.12 -14.24
C ILE A 46 -25.27 -17.30 -13.62
N PRO A 47 -25.89 -18.50 -13.52
CA PRO A 47 -25.16 -19.71 -13.19
C PRO A 47 -23.99 -19.91 -14.16
N ASP A 48 -22.84 -20.33 -13.64
CA ASP A 48 -21.68 -20.61 -14.48
C ASP A 48 -21.99 -21.69 -15.52
N ASP A 49 -21.70 -21.37 -16.78
CA ASP A 49 -21.87 -22.25 -17.94
C ASP A 49 -20.52 -22.71 -18.50
N GLY A 50 -19.43 -22.53 -17.73
CA GLY A 50 -18.09 -22.89 -18.15
C GLY A 50 -17.52 -21.97 -19.23
N LYS A 51 -17.96 -20.70 -19.29
CA LYS A 51 -17.37 -19.69 -20.20
C LYS A 51 -16.50 -18.67 -19.45
N PRO A 52 -15.45 -18.14 -20.09
CA PRO A 52 -14.64 -17.08 -19.50
C PRO A 52 -15.45 -15.80 -19.25
N ASP A 53 -15.15 -15.10 -18.16
CA ASP A 53 -15.84 -13.85 -17.84
C ASP A 53 -15.04 -12.89 -16.95
N LEU A 54 -15.53 -11.65 -16.80
CA LEU A 54 -14.86 -10.56 -16.08
C LEU A 54 -14.77 -10.80 -14.57
N ALA A 55 -15.79 -11.47 -14.02
CA ALA A 55 -15.93 -11.70 -12.60
C ALA A 55 -16.76 -12.96 -12.33
N PHE A 56 -16.46 -13.58 -11.20
CA PHE A 56 -17.12 -14.80 -10.71
C PHE A 56 -17.49 -14.62 -9.24
N LEU A 57 -18.43 -15.42 -8.76
CA LEU A 57 -18.84 -15.44 -7.36
C LEU A 57 -19.11 -16.88 -6.93
N GLU A 58 -18.52 -17.28 -5.81
CA GLU A 58 -18.72 -18.59 -5.20
C GLU A 58 -18.96 -18.43 -3.70
N GLY A 59 -20.21 -18.60 -3.27
CA GLY A 59 -20.60 -18.34 -1.89
C GLY A 59 -20.25 -16.91 -1.48
N VAL A 60 -19.46 -16.75 -0.42
CA VAL A 60 -19.03 -15.44 0.06
C VAL A 60 -17.79 -14.90 -0.66
N ILE A 61 -17.27 -15.59 -1.68
CA ILE A 61 -16.03 -15.22 -2.36
C ILE A 61 -16.37 -14.58 -3.71
N ALA A 62 -16.02 -13.31 -3.87
CA ALA A 62 -16.09 -12.58 -5.11
C ALA A 62 -14.72 -12.57 -5.80
N TYR A 63 -14.69 -12.88 -7.09
CA TYR A 63 -13.50 -12.88 -7.92
C TYR A 63 -13.63 -11.81 -9.00
N GLY A 64 -12.60 -10.99 -9.16
CA GLY A 64 -12.50 -9.96 -10.19
C GLY A 64 -11.04 -9.71 -10.53
N VAL A 65 -10.73 -9.22 -11.72
CA VAL A 65 -9.35 -8.83 -12.06
C VAL A 65 -9.10 -7.44 -11.48
N SER A 66 -8.08 -7.28 -10.65
CA SER A 66 -7.67 -5.97 -10.14
C SER A 66 -6.59 -5.39 -11.05
N LEU A 67 -6.88 -4.22 -11.62
CA LEU A 67 -5.89 -3.50 -12.41
C LEU A 67 -4.85 -2.83 -11.49
N PRO A 68 -3.62 -2.58 -12.00
CA PRO A 68 -2.63 -1.78 -11.29
C PRO A 68 -3.24 -0.47 -10.77
N HIS A 69 -2.73 0.06 -9.66
CA HIS A 69 -3.25 1.29 -9.05
C HIS A 69 -2.65 2.59 -9.65
N SER A 70 -1.57 2.46 -10.43
CA SER A 70 -0.90 3.59 -11.08
C SER A 70 -0.92 3.50 -12.60
N ALA A 71 -1.23 4.61 -13.26
CA ALA A 71 -1.21 4.69 -14.72
C ALA A 71 0.15 4.38 -15.34
N ASN A 72 1.25 4.57 -14.61
CA ASN A 72 2.57 4.30 -15.14
C ASN A 72 3.06 2.87 -14.91
N ILE A 73 2.36 2.03 -14.13
CA ILE A 73 2.81 0.66 -13.82
C ILE A 73 2.25 -0.31 -14.85
N LEU A 74 3.13 -1.02 -15.54
CA LEU A 74 2.79 -2.16 -16.39
C LEU A 74 2.71 -3.44 -15.55
N TRP A 75 3.79 -3.75 -14.85
CA TRP A 75 3.90 -4.97 -14.06
C TRP A 75 4.45 -4.66 -12.69
N GLN A 76 4.03 -5.43 -11.71
CA GLN A 76 4.60 -5.43 -10.38
C GLN A 76 4.87 -6.86 -9.94
N TRP A 77 5.84 -7.04 -9.06
CA TRP A 77 6.18 -8.33 -8.46
C TRP A 77 6.90 -8.12 -7.15
N GLU A 78 6.87 -9.12 -6.28
CA GLU A 78 7.62 -9.13 -5.03
C GLU A 78 8.87 -10.01 -5.17
N ASP A 79 10.04 -9.45 -4.87
CA ASP A 79 11.26 -10.22 -4.65
C ASP A 79 11.46 -10.39 -3.14
N ILE A 80 10.97 -11.53 -2.65
CA ILE A 80 11.07 -11.91 -1.24
C ILE A 80 12.53 -12.09 -0.83
N ASP A 81 13.42 -12.47 -1.74
CA ASP A 81 14.83 -12.66 -1.41
C ASP A 81 15.52 -11.31 -1.17
N LEU A 82 15.18 -10.25 -1.91
CA LEU A 82 15.63 -8.88 -1.62
C LEU A 82 15.16 -8.38 -0.25
N SER A 83 13.93 -8.74 0.16
CA SER A 83 13.43 -8.41 1.51
C SER A 83 14.21 -9.12 2.63
N ARG A 84 14.90 -10.23 2.31
CA ARG A 84 15.58 -11.10 3.28
C ARG A 84 17.10 -11.00 3.28
N SER A 85 17.76 -10.68 2.17
CA SER A 85 19.14 -11.16 1.94
C SER A 85 20.29 -10.15 1.76
N PHE A 86 20.07 -8.83 1.63
CA PHE A 86 21.21 -7.93 1.29
C PHE A 86 21.42 -6.69 2.17
N LEU A 87 20.53 -6.41 3.11
CA LEU A 87 20.67 -5.25 3.98
C LEU A 87 21.27 -5.66 5.33
N PRO A 88 22.40 -5.06 5.74
CA PRO A 88 23.13 -5.47 6.95
C PRO A 88 22.38 -5.15 8.25
N ASP A 89 21.40 -4.26 8.18
CA ASP A 89 20.65 -3.74 9.32
C ASP A 89 19.19 -4.25 9.27
N GLU A 90 18.66 -4.67 10.42
CA GLU A 90 17.29 -5.17 10.55
C GLU A 90 16.23 -4.08 10.40
N ASP A 91 16.48 -2.85 10.86
CA ASP A 91 15.60 -1.71 10.64
C ASP A 91 15.57 -1.33 9.16
N LEU A 92 16.72 -1.35 8.47
CA LEU A 92 16.74 -1.15 7.02
C LEU A 92 15.88 -2.18 6.29
N ARG A 93 15.94 -3.45 6.70
CA ARG A 93 15.09 -4.52 6.12
C ARG A 93 13.61 -4.34 6.42
N ARG A 94 13.25 -4.08 7.68
CA ARG A 94 11.86 -4.03 8.12
C ARG A 94 11.13 -2.75 7.70
N HIS A 95 11.84 -1.62 7.68
CA HIS A 95 11.22 -0.30 7.52
C HIS A 95 11.49 0.36 6.17
N HIS A 96 12.54 -0.07 5.44
CA HIS A 96 13.01 0.65 4.26
C HIS A 96 13.17 -0.22 3.02
N ALA A 97 13.37 -1.53 3.16
CA ALA A 97 13.48 -2.45 2.03
C ALA A 97 12.09 -2.67 1.39
N ARG A 98 11.87 -2.05 0.24
CA ARG A 98 10.71 -2.37 -0.59
C ARG A 98 11.05 -3.58 -1.44
N GLY A 99 10.53 -4.75 -1.03
CA GLY A 99 10.57 -5.99 -1.83
C GLY A 99 9.68 -5.91 -3.08
N TRP A 100 8.86 -4.86 -3.21
CA TRP A 100 8.04 -4.61 -4.39
C TRP A 100 8.82 -3.97 -5.51
N HIS A 101 8.82 -4.63 -6.65
CA HIS A 101 9.39 -4.17 -7.91
C HIS A 101 8.29 -3.77 -8.88
N TYR A 102 8.64 -2.84 -9.78
CA TYR A 102 7.70 -2.31 -10.75
C TYR A 102 8.39 -2.11 -12.10
N GLN A 103 7.72 -2.52 -13.16
CA GLN A 103 8.06 -2.13 -14.52
C GLN A 103 7.13 -0.98 -14.93
N THR A 104 7.71 0.16 -15.30
CA THR A 104 6.96 1.35 -15.71
C THR A 104 6.93 1.55 -17.22
N ILE A 105 6.00 2.36 -17.70
CA ILE A 105 5.98 2.77 -19.11
C ILE A 105 7.28 3.53 -19.39
N ASN A 106 8.05 3.07 -20.38
CA ASN A 106 9.34 3.60 -20.78
C ASN A 106 10.44 3.57 -19.70
N ASN A 107 10.34 2.70 -18.67
CA ASN A 107 11.34 2.61 -17.60
C ASN A 107 11.61 3.96 -16.89
N THR A 108 10.60 4.82 -16.81
CA THR A 108 10.70 6.16 -16.22
C THR A 108 10.72 6.12 -14.70
N HIS A 109 11.49 7.03 -14.08
CA HIS A 109 11.68 7.12 -12.63
C HIS A 109 10.42 7.66 -11.92
N TRP A 110 10.24 7.29 -10.65
CA TRP A 110 9.04 7.58 -9.84
C TRP A 110 8.80 9.08 -9.59
N GLN A 111 9.84 9.91 -9.69
CA GLN A 111 9.77 11.35 -9.44
C GLN A 111 9.22 12.13 -10.65
N ASP A 112 9.42 11.60 -11.85
CA ASP A 112 9.02 12.26 -13.11
C ASP A 112 7.56 12.00 -13.46
N TYR A 113 6.98 10.95 -12.89
CA TYR A 113 5.54 10.70 -12.92
C TYR A 113 5.02 10.79 -11.50
N ARG A 114 4.43 11.94 -11.14
CA ARG A 114 3.39 11.96 -10.12
C ARG A 114 2.51 10.76 -10.42
N TRP A 115 2.39 9.83 -9.49
CA TRP A 115 1.49 8.68 -9.57
C TRP A 115 0.17 9.21 -10.07
N GLY A 116 -0.01 9.11 -11.39
CA GLY A 116 -1.20 9.59 -12.01
C GLY A 116 -2.22 8.63 -11.46
N SER A 117 -2.99 9.09 -10.47
CA SER A 117 -4.25 8.47 -10.22
C SER A 117 -4.86 8.34 -11.60
N PHE A 118 -5.28 7.13 -11.95
CA PHE A 118 -6.11 6.94 -13.12
C PHE A 118 -7.33 7.88 -13.09
N GLY A 119 -7.59 8.54 -11.96
CA GLY A 119 -8.76 9.35 -11.72
C GLY A 119 -9.96 8.44 -11.92
N LYS A 120 -10.96 8.95 -12.60
CA LYS A 120 -12.17 8.18 -12.93
C LYS A 120 -11.91 7.01 -13.89
N SER A 121 -10.82 7.02 -14.66
CA SER A 121 -10.63 6.05 -15.75
C SER A 121 -10.39 4.61 -15.29
N ARG A 122 -9.87 4.39 -14.07
CA ARG A 122 -9.75 3.03 -13.50
C ARG A 122 -11.10 2.53 -12.99
N ASP A 123 -11.80 3.34 -12.22
CA ASP A 123 -13.09 2.95 -11.63
C ASP A 123 -14.17 2.71 -12.70
N GLU A 124 -14.02 3.33 -13.88
CA GLU A 124 -14.86 3.13 -15.07
C GLU A 124 -14.42 1.93 -15.94
N HIS A 125 -13.31 1.27 -15.62
CA HIS A 125 -12.82 0.14 -16.40
C HIS A 125 -13.73 -1.09 -16.24
N PRO A 126 -14.03 -1.86 -17.31
CA PRO A 126 -14.93 -3.01 -17.24
C PRO A 126 -14.56 -4.04 -16.16
N ASN A 127 -13.27 -4.28 -15.93
CA ASN A 127 -12.82 -5.17 -14.86
C ASN A 127 -13.13 -4.66 -13.45
N GLU A 128 -12.96 -3.36 -13.19
CA GLU A 128 -13.23 -2.77 -11.87
C GLU A 128 -14.74 -2.71 -11.61
N ILE A 129 -15.52 -2.37 -12.64
CA ILE A 129 -16.99 -2.41 -12.58
C ILE A 129 -17.48 -3.83 -12.27
N ALA A 130 -16.97 -4.84 -12.97
CA ALA A 130 -17.35 -6.23 -12.75
C ALA A 130 -16.93 -6.73 -11.36
N HIS A 131 -15.72 -6.39 -10.92
CA HIS A 131 -15.24 -6.76 -9.58
C HIS A 131 -16.09 -6.13 -8.48
N LYS A 132 -16.41 -4.84 -8.59
CA LYS A 132 -17.33 -4.17 -7.67
C LYS A 132 -18.72 -4.81 -7.70
N SER A 133 -19.25 -5.11 -8.89
CA SER A 133 -20.53 -5.82 -9.03
C SER A 133 -20.51 -7.17 -8.32
N ALA A 134 -19.38 -7.89 -8.35
CA ALA A 134 -19.23 -9.17 -7.67
C ALA A 134 -19.30 -9.02 -6.15
N MET A 135 -18.60 -8.01 -5.61
CA MET A 135 -18.65 -7.67 -4.19
C MET A 135 -20.07 -7.27 -3.76
N ASP A 136 -20.73 -6.38 -4.53
CA ASP A 136 -22.09 -5.92 -4.25
C ASP A 136 -23.09 -7.10 -4.31
N LYS A 137 -22.96 -7.97 -5.31
CA LYS A 137 -23.79 -9.16 -5.47
C LYS A 137 -23.59 -10.13 -4.31
N CYS A 138 -22.35 -10.38 -3.92
CA CYS A 138 -22.00 -11.21 -2.78
C CYS A 138 -22.61 -10.70 -1.49
N CYS A 139 -22.42 -9.40 -1.19
CA CYS A 139 -23.06 -8.74 -0.07
C CYS A 139 -24.60 -8.84 -0.12
N SER A 140 -25.23 -8.74 -1.30
CA SER A 140 -26.68 -8.87 -1.42
C SER A 140 -27.21 -10.27 -1.10
N LEU A 141 -26.40 -11.32 -1.37
CA LEU A 141 -26.77 -12.71 -1.14
C LEU A 141 -26.43 -13.18 0.28
N HIS A 142 -25.34 -12.67 0.85
CA HIS A 142 -24.72 -13.22 2.05
C HIS A 142 -24.48 -12.21 3.19
N HIS A 143 -24.87 -10.94 2.99
CA HIS A 143 -24.62 -9.82 3.91
C HIS A 143 -23.14 -9.52 4.18
N LEU A 144 -22.23 -10.14 3.42
CA LEU A 144 -20.80 -9.90 3.44
C LEU A 144 -20.19 -10.32 2.10
N ALA A 145 -19.01 -9.79 1.81
CA ALA A 145 -18.19 -10.22 0.69
C ALA A 145 -16.75 -10.40 1.16
N ASN A 146 -16.20 -11.56 0.82
CA ASN A 146 -14.79 -11.87 0.92
C ASN A 146 -14.25 -12.06 -0.49
N GLY A 147 -12.93 -12.13 -0.59
CA GLY A 147 -12.24 -12.31 -1.86
C GLY A 147 -11.22 -11.22 -2.06
N ARG A 148 -10.11 -11.61 -2.66
CA ARG A 148 -9.13 -10.69 -3.21
C ARG A 148 -9.19 -10.91 -4.71
N GLY A 149 -9.28 -9.82 -5.47
CA GLY A 149 -9.19 -9.89 -6.92
C GLY A 149 -7.90 -10.59 -7.36
N ALA A 150 -7.88 -11.09 -8.58
CA ALA A 150 -6.65 -11.49 -9.22
C ALA A 150 -5.87 -10.23 -9.58
N ASP A 151 -4.96 -9.83 -8.69
CA ASP A 151 -4.05 -8.72 -8.93
C ASP A 151 -3.21 -9.05 -10.16
N LEU A 152 -3.16 -8.12 -11.12
CA LEU A 152 -2.37 -8.26 -12.34
C LEU A 152 -0.87 -8.04 -12.04
N THR A 153 -0.26 -9.01 -11.36
CA THR A 153 1.17 -9.04 -11.00
C THR A 153 1.85 -10.25 -11.64
N ILE A 154 3.18 -10.21 -11.76
CA ILE A 154 3.96 -11.28 -12.41
C ILE A 154 3.94 -12.56 -11.58
N ASP A 155 3.98 -12.41 -10.27
CA ASP A 155 4.04 -13.47 -9.27
C ASP A 155 2.66 -13.99 -8.86
N ASN A 156 1.57 -13.30 -9.22
CA ASN A 156 0.23 -13.74 -8.92
C ASN A 156 -0.06 -15.11 -9.55
N GLU A 157 -0.58 -16.02 -8.74
CA GLU A 157 -0.87 -17.40 -9.13
C GLU A 157 -1.87 -17.50 -10.29
N TRP A 158 -2.86 -16.61 -10.35
CA TRP A 158 -3.82 -16.53 -11.45
C TRP A 158 -3.14 -16.25 -12.79
N THR A 159 -2.18 -15.32 -12.79
CA THR A 159 -1.38 -15.00 -13.97
C THR A 159 -0.44 -16.15 -14.32
N ARG A 160 0.32 -16.66 -13.34
CA ARG A 160 1.30 -17.74 -13.54
C ARG A 160 0.70 -19.04 -14.04
N ARG A 161 -0.49 -19.41 -13.56
CA ARG A 161 -1.21 -20.62 -13.99
C ARG A 161 -2.01 -20.40 -15.29
N GLY A 162 -1.99 -19.18 -15.86
CA GLY A 162 -2.66 -18.87 -17.13
C GLY A 162 -4.18 -18.81 -17.05
N PHE A 163 -4.73 -18.46 -15.88
CA PHE A 163 -6.18 -18.32 -15.68
C PHE A 163 -6.72 -16.96 -16.16
N LEU A 164 -5.87 -15.93 -16.23
CA LEU A 164 -6.26 -14.61 -16.73
C LEU A 164 -5.97 -14.50 -18.23
N TRP A 165 -6.98 -14.13 -19.01
CA TRP A 165 -6.90 -13.99 -20.47
C TRP A 165 -7.26 -12.58 -20.92
N ILE A 166 -6.72 -12.17 -22.06
CA ILE A 166 -7.09 -10.92 -22.74
C ILE A 166 -8.38 -11.17 -23.53
N LYS A 167 -9.47 -10.48 -23.20
CA LYS A 167 -10.82 -10.69 -23.77
C LYS A 167 -10.86 -10.58 -25.30
N SER A 168 -10.10 -9.64 -25.88
CA SER A 168 -10.07 -9.38 -27.32
C SER A 168 -9.43 -10.53 -28.12
N THR A 169 -8.45 -11.22 -27.54
CA THR A 169 -7.67 -12.28 -28.22
C THR A 169 -7.97 -13.68 -27.69
N MET A 170 -8.62 -13.77 -26.52
CA MET A 170 -8.83 -15.00 -25.76
C MET A 170 -7.54 -15.79 -25.53
N GLN A 171 -6.41 -15.07 -25.38
CA GLN A 171 -5.11 -15.65 -25.06
C GLN A 171 -4.74 -15.38 -23.60
N PRO A 172 -4.00 -16.31 -22.95
CA PRO A 172 -3.46 -16.08 -21.62
C PRO A 172 -2.60 -14.83 -21.57
N ILE A 173 -2.76 -14.08 -20.49
CA ILE A 173 -1.84 -13.02 -20.14
C ILE A 173 -0.46 -13.65 -19.89
N LYS A 174 0.57 -13.09 -20.53
CA LYS A 174 1.96 -13.51 -20.35
C LYS A 174 2.75 -12.33 -19.77
N PRO A 175 3.20 -12.43 -18.50
CA PRO A 175 4.19 -11.52 -17.98
C PRO A 175 5.45 -11.51 -18.87
N PRO A 176 6.20 -10.41 -18.90
CA PRO A 176 7.51 -10.38 -19.55
C PRO A 176 8.44 -11.41 -18.90
N GLU A 177 9.24 -12.12 -19.70
CA GLU A 177 10.21 -13.10 -19.20
C GLU A 177 11.33 -12.44 -18.38
N ASN A 178 11.72 -11.23 -18.75
CA ASN A 178 12.78 -10.46 -18.09
C ASN A 178 12.25 -9.06 -17.74
N PRO A 179 11.36 -8.92 -16.74
CA PRO A 179 10.87 -7.61 -16.34
C PRO A 179 12.04 -6.76 -15.85
N THR A 180 12.11 -5.52 -16.32
CA THR A 180 13.10 -4.56 -15.84
C THR A 180 12.45 -3.67 -14.79
N CYS A 181 12.89 -3.79 -13.53
CA CYS A 181 12.40 -2.91 -12.48
C CYS A 181 13.03 -1.53 -12.65
N PHE A 182 12.24 -0.47 -12.63
CA PHE A 182 12.76 0.88 -12.77
C PHE A 182 13.71 1.28 -11.62
N LEU A 183 13.48 0.73 -10.42
CA LEU A 183 14.37 0.90 -9.26
C LEU A 183 15.61 0.00 -9.34
N CYS A 184 15.65 -1.02 -10.20
CA CYS A 184 16.83 -1.87 -10.39
C CYS A 184 17.74 -1.38 -11.53
N LEU A 185 17.35 -0.34 -12.27
CA LEU A 185 18.08 0.13 -13.46
C LEU A 185 19.54 0.53 -13.16
N ASP A 186 19.82 1.00 -11.95
CA ASP A 186 21.18 1.36 -11.49
C ASP A 186 21.99 0.13 -11.03
N ASN A 187 22.22 -0.83 -11.93
CA ASN A 187 22.95 -2.08 -11.66
C ASN A 187 22.39 -2.87 -10.47
N GLY A 188 21.05 -2.87 -10.28
CA GLY A 188 20.38 -3.55 -9.17
C GLY A 188 20.45 -2.84 -7.82
N LYS A 189 21.02 -1.63 -7.75
CA LYS A 189 21.24 -0.91 -6.48
C LYS A 189 20.18 0.12 -6.12
N GLY A 190 19.27 0.48 -7.02
CA GLY A 190 18.35 1.59 -6.73
C GLY A 190 17.40 1.33 -5.57
N HIS A 191 16.96 0.08 -5.31
CA HIS A 191 16.22 -0.26 -4.07
C HIS A 191 17.06 -0.01 -2.80
N LEU A 192 18.34 -0.39 -2.83
CA LEU A 192 19.26 -0.15 -1.72
C LEU A 192 19.50 1.34 -1.50
N LEU A 193 19.72 2.09 -2.59
CA LEU A 193 19.92 3.54 -2.52
C LEU A 193 18.66 4.25 -2.00
N ASP A 194 17.48 3.86 -2.45
CA ASP A 194 16.19 4.39 -1.96
C ASP A 194 16.03 4.11 -0.46
N ALA A 195 16.29 2.86 -0.03
CA ALA A 195 16.24 2.49 1.39
C ALA A 195 17.23 3.29 2.25
N LEU A 196 18.47 3.47 1.78
CA LEU A 196 19.50 4.26 2.48
C LEU A 196 19.13 5.75 2.54
N ASN A 197 18.57 6.31 1.47
CA ASN A 197 18.12 7.70 1.43
C ASN A 197 16.93 7.92 2.39
N LEU A 198 15.97 6.99 2.44
CA LEU A 198 14.86 7.06 3.39
C LEU A 198 15.36 7.01 4.84
N LYS A 199 16.30 6.10 5.17
CA LYS A 199 16.89 6.03 6.51
C LYS A 199 17.66 7.30 6.85
N LYS A 200 18.44 7.83 5.89
CA LYS A 200 19.14 9.11 6.05
C LYS A 200 18.17 10.24 6.40
N SER A 201 17.09 10.40 5.63
CA SER A 201 16.09 11.45 5.90
C SER A 201 15.37 11.26 7.24
N SER A 202 15.12 10.02 7.67
CA SER A 202 14.59 9.73 9.01
C SER A 202 15.56 10.21 10.10
N LEU A 203 16.84 9.88 9.98
CA LEU A 203 17.87 10.30 10.94
C LEU A 203 18.06 11.82 10.95
N GLU A 204 18.00 12.48 9.79
CA GLU A 204 18.05 13.95 9.71
C GLU A 204 16.88 14.59 10.45
N GLY A 205 15.66 14.04 10.30
CA GLY A 205 14.48 14.51 11.05
C GLY A 205 14.57 14.23 12.55
N GLU A 206 15.11 13.09 12.97
CA GLU A 206 15.34 12.78 14.38
C GLU A 206 16.38 13.72 15.02
N ILE A 207 17.43 14.08 14.28
CA ILE A 207 18.44 15.05 14.70
C ILE A 207 17.82 16.44 14.85
N GLU A 208 17.05 16.91 13.86
CA GLU A 208 16.36 18.20 13.89
C GLU A 208 15.42 18.29 15.10
N TYR A 209 14.56 17.28 15.27
CA TYR A 209 13.65 17.17 16.41
C TYR A 209 14.39 17.19 17.76
N SER A 210 15.50 16.47 17.86
CA SER A 210 16.31 16.42 19.09
C SER A 210 16.93 17.78 19.43
N TRP A 211 17.41 18.52 18.42
CA TRP A 211 17.93 19.87 18.61
C TRP A 211 16.85 20.88 19.01
N GLU A 212 15.67 20.82 18.41
CA GLU A 212 14.54 21.66 18.80
C GLU A 212 14.16 21.44 20.27
N HIS A 213 14.11 20.18 20.70
CA HIS A 213 13.82 19.82 22.09
C HIS A 213 14.92 20.25 23.07
N HIS A 214 16.19 20.11 22.68
CA HIS A 214 17.32 20.58 23.47
C HIS A 214 17.27 22.10 23.67
N ASN A 215 17.10 22.86 22.59
CA ASN A 215 17.04 24.32 22.64
C ASN A 215 15.86 24.82 23.48
N LYS A 216 14.70 24.15 23.37
CA LYS A 216 13.55 24.46 24.23
C LYS A 216 13.86 24.21 25.71
N ALA A 217 14.49 23.08 26.03
CA ALA A 217 14.88 22.77 27.40
C ALA A 217 15.91 23.77 27.97
N GLU A 218 16.84 24.27 27.14
CA GLU A 218 17.79 25.32 27.55
C GLU A 218 17.07 26.64 27.85
N ILE A 219 16.11 27.06 27.01
CA ILE A 219 15.30 28.26 27.25
C ILE A 219 14.49 28.11 28.55
N ASP A 220 13.79 26.98 28.71
CA ASP A 220 12.99 26.69 29.91
C ASP A 220 13.88 26.71 31.19
N ALA A 221 15.13 26.26 31.08
CA ALA A 221 16.10 26.29 32.18
C ALA A 221 16.58 27.72 32.51
N ILE A 222 16.81 28.56 31.50
CA ILE A 222 17.15 29.98 31.69
C ILE A 222 15.99 30.73 32.35
N ASP A 223 14.76 30.58 31.85
CA ASP A 223 13.57 31.21 32.41
C ASP A 223 13.33 30.80 33.88
N SER A 224 13.58 29.53 34.20
CA SER A 224 13.50 29.02 35.57
C SER A 224 14.55 29.65 36.49
N LYS A 225 15.77 29.89 35.99
CA LYS A 225 16.85 30.54 36.74
C LYS A 225 16.53 32.00 37.01
N ASP A 226 16.07 32.74 36.00
CA ASP A 226 15.67 34.16 36.15
C ASP A 226 14.52 34.30 37.14
N THR A 227 13.55 33.38 37.11
CA THR A 227 12.45 33.34 38.07
C THR A 227 12.95 33.11 39.50
N ALA A 228 13.92 32.21 39.69
CA ALA A 228 14.53 31.96 40.99
C ALA A 228 15.30 33.19 41.52
N GLU A 229 16.09 33.86 40.68
CA GLU A 229 16.82 35.08 41.06
C GLU A 229 15.87 36.22 41.44
N ILE A 230 14.76 36.40 40.71
CA ILE A 230 13.72 37.37 41.06
C ILE A 230 13.10 37.02 42.41
N ALA A 231 12.76 35.75 42.63
CA ALA A 231 12.16 35.29 43.89
C ALA A 231 13.12 35.46 45.08
N GLU A 232 14.42 35.19 44.91
CA GLU A 232 15.45 35.42 45.93
C GLU A 232 15.59 36.90 46.28
N GLY A 233 15.58 37.79 45.28
CA GLY A 233 15.59 39.23 45.50
C GLY A 233 14.37 39.70 46.30
N GLN A 234 13.17 39.27 45.89
CA GLN A 234 11.93 39.60 46.59
C GLN A 234 11.90 39.05 48.02
N LEU A 235 12.40 37.84 48.25
CA LEU A 235 12.49 37.24 49.57
C LEU A 235 13.36 38.09 50.49
N LYS A 236 14.53 38.52 50.00
CA LYS A 236 15.44 39.38 50.77
C LYS A 236 14.80 40.72 51.13
N ASP A 237 14.10 41.36 50.18
CA ASP A 237 13.39 42.62 50.44
C ASP A 237 12.30 42.44 51.52
N ILE A 238 11.61 41.30 51.53
CA ILE A 238 10.61 40.95 52.57
C ILE A 238 11.29 40.69 53.91
N GLU A 239 12.42 39.98 53.95
CA GLU A 239 13.17 39.73 55.18
C GLU A 239 13.67 41.03 55.82
N GLU A 240 14.18 41.98 55.01
CA GLU A 240 14.58 43.31 55.46
C GLU A 240 13.39 44.09 56.03
N GLN A 241 12.22 44.02 55.39
CA GLN A 241 10.99 44.63 55.91
C GLN A 241 10.55 44.02 57.24
N ILE A 242 10.62 42.69 57.39
CA ILE A 242 10.28 42.00 58.64
C ILE A 242 11.23 42.43 59.77
N GLN A 243 12.54 42.51 59.52
CA GLN A 243 13.52 42.95 60.51
C GLN A 243 13.33 44.41 60.94
N ALA A 244 12.82 45.25 60.04
CA ALA A 244 12.52 46.65 60.33
C ALA A 244 11.22 46.85 61.13
N LEU A 245 10.40 45.81 61.31
CA LEU A 245 9.22 45.90 62.16
C LEU A 245 9.64 46.05 63.63
N PRO A 246 9.06 47.01 64.38
CA PRO A 246 9.37 47.16 65.79
C PRO A 246 8.97 45.87 66.55
N GLU A 247 9.85 45.38 67.43
CA GLU A 247 9.51 44.27 68.32
C GLU A 247 8.25 44.67 69.10
N GLY A 248 7.16 43.94 68.88
CA GLY A 248 5.91 44.21 69.57
C GLY A 248 6.14 44.18 71.08
N GLU A 249 5.78 45.27 71.76
CA GLU A 249 5.74 45.32 73.22
C GLU A 249 4.81 44.18 73.71
N LYS A 250 5.40 43.21 74.41
CA LYS A 250 4.68 42.15 75.11
C LYS A 250 4.02 42.66 76.38
#